data_AF-A0A936Y8U6-F1
#
_entry.id   AF-A0A936Y8U6-F1
#
_cell.length_a   1.000
_cell.length_b   1.000
_cell.length_c   1.000
_cell.angle_alpha   90.00
_cell.angle_beta   90.00
_cell.angle_gamma   90.00
#
_symmetry.space_group_name_H-M   'P 1'
#
loop_
_entity.id
_entity.type
_entity.pdbx_description
1 polymer ?
#
loop_
_entity_poly.entity_id
_entity_poly.type
_entity_poly.pdbx_seq_one_letter_code
_entity_poly.pdbx_strand_id
1 'polypeptide(L)'
;MTELSKTQQTILEQAAAAPENCIRNFMSHIPTAAQTKVIDALLKKGCVKRKTQFHPSEPNGKEVLYLITDEGFAAIGKTPSAAQPEEQSPPEKPKRVSKQSTMLDMLRQGTTIQAIMDVTSWQKHTVHGSMANLKKKLGLTIASDKAESGERIYRIA
;
A
#
# COMPACT_ATOMS: atom_id res chain seq x y z
N MET A 1 -2.33 -27.15 -14.98
CA MET A 1 -1.34 -26.30 -15.65
C MET A 1 -2.07 -25.15 -16.30
N THR A 2 -2.06 -23.97 -15.69
CA THR A 2 -2.73 -22.78 -16.24
C THR A 2 -1.81 -22.13 -17.26
N GLU A 3 -1.93 -22.52 -18.53
CA GLU A 3 -1.17 -21.92 -19.63
C GLU A 3 -1.45 -20.41 -19.69
N LEU A 4 -0.42 -19.60 -19.48
CA LEU A 4 -0.44 -18.16 -19.71
C LEU A 4 -0.19 -17.93 -21.20
N SER A 5 -1.03 -17.10 -21.83
CA SER A 5 -0.82 -16.73 -23.23
C SER A 5 0.54 -16.03 -23.40
N LYS A 6 1.19 -16.23 -24.54
CA LYS A 6 2.53 -15.67 -24.83
C LYS A 6 2.58 -14.14 -24.61
N THR A 7 1.49 -13.45 -24.96
CA THR A 7 1.29 -12.01 -24.69
C THR A 7 1.23 -11.69 -23.19
N GLN A 8 0.58 -12.53 -22.38
CA GLN A 8 0.49 -12.34 -20.93
C GLN A 8 1.86 -12.51 -20.26
N GLN A 9 2.64 -13.50 -20.71
CA GLN A 9 4.01 -13.72 -20.21
C GLN A 9 4.91 -12.52 -20.52
N THR A 10 4.89 -12.01 -21.76
CA THR A 10 5.67 -10.81 -22.13
C THR A 10 5.27 -9.59 -21.31
N ILE A 11 3.97 -9.34 -21.09
CA ILE A 11 3.51 -8.20 -20.27
C ILE A 11 3.97 -8.34 -18.82
N LEU A 12 3.83 -9.55 -18.24
CA LEU A 12 4.30 -9.81 -16.87
C LEU A 12 5.82 -9.66 -16.77
N GLU A 13 6.58 -10.14 -17.76
CA GLU A 13 8.03 -10.03 -17.79
C GLU A 13 8.52 -8.57 -17.84
N GLN A 14 7.88 -7.74 -18.66
CA GLN A 14 8.18 -6.31 -18.78
C GLN A 14 7.80 -5.55 -17.50
N ALA A 15 6.62 -5.85 -16.96
CA ALA A 15 6.18 -5.24 -15.71
C ALA A 15 7.03 -5.69 -14.50
N ALA A 16 7.57 -6.90 -14.51
CA ALA A 16 8.52 -7.39 -13.50
C ALA A 16 9.91 -6.73 -13.62
N ALA A 17 10.29 -6.25 -14.80
CA ALA A 17 11.52 -5.49 -15.01
C ALA A 17 11.40 -4.01 -14.60
N ALA A 18 10.17 -3.53 -14.38
CA ALA A 18 9.89 -2.14 -14.07
C ALA A 18 9.84 -1.89 -12.55
N PRO A 19 10.38 -0.76 -12.06
CA PRO A 19 10.38 -0.43 -10.63
C PRO A 19 8.97 -0.24 -10.05
N GLU A 20 7.98 0.05 -10.91
CA GLU A 20 6.60 0.28 -10.49
C GLU A 20 5.77 -1.00 -10.40
N ASN A 21 6.26 -2.15 -10.90
CA ASN A 21 5.56 -3.45 -10.92
C ASN A 21 4.14 -3.40 -11.54
N CYS A 22 3.86 -2.40 -12.37
CA CYS A 22 2.52 -2.07 -12.85
C CYS A 22 2.29 -2.58 -14.28
N ILE A 23 1.43 -3.58 -14.44
CA ILE A 23 1.12 -4.15 -15.77
C ILE A 23 0.43 -3.16 -16.72
N ARG A 24 -0.27 -2.16 -16.18
CA ARG A 24 -1.10 -1.24 -16.98
C ARG A 24 -0.27 -0.32 -17.88
N ASN A 25 0.94 0.07 -17.45
CA ASN A 25 1.81 0.95 -18.23
C ASN A 25 2.33 0.24 -19.50
N PHE A 26 2.58 -1.07 -19.40
CA PHE A 26 3.08 -1.90 -20.51
C PHE A 26 2.01 -2.34 -21.50
N MET A 27 0.73 -2.09 -21.20
CA MET A 27 -0.41 -2.44 -22.06
C MET A 27 -0.89 -1.29 -22.96
N SER A 28 -0.17 -0.16 -23.02
CA SER A 28 -0.52 1.01 -23.83
C SER A 28 -0.69 0.72 -25.32
N HIS A 29 -0.03 -0.32 -25.84
CA HIS A 29 -0.13 -0.77 -27.23
C HIS A 29 -1.35 -1.65 -27.54
N ILE A 30 -2.14 -2.03 -26.52
CA ILE A 30 -3.32 -2.90 -26.65
C ILE A 30 -4.59 -2.05 -26.46
N PRO A 31 -5.68 -2.27 -27.21
CA PRO A 31 -6.94 -1.58 -26.98
C PRO A 31 -7.49 -1.84 -25.57
N THR A 32 -8.02 -0.80 -24.92
CA THR A 32 -8.47 -0.79 -23.51
C THR A 32 -9.42 -1.95 -23.15
N ALA A 33 -10.26 -2.38 -24.09
CA ALA A 33 -11.16 -3.53 -23.92
C ALA A 33 -10.39 -4.84 -23.72
N ALA A 34 -9.33 -5.08 -24.51
CA ALA A 34 -8.48 -6.26 -24.39
C ALA A 34 -7.59 -6.20 -23.14
N GLN A 35 -7.09 -5.02 -22.76
CA GLN A 35 -6.37 -4.84 -21.50
C GLN A 35 -7.21 -5.31 -20.31
N THR A 36 -8.48 -4.93 -20.28
CA THR A 36 -9.39 -5.28 -19.17
C THR A 36 -9.58 -6.79 -19.07
N LYS A 37 -9.71 -7.50 -20.20
CA LYS A 37 -9.81 -8.97 -20.24
C LYS A 37 -8.53 -9.66 -19.79
N VAL A 38 -7.38 -9.13 -20.16
CA VAL A 38 -6.07 -9.64 -19.70
C VAL A 38 -5.92 -9.43 -18.20
N ILE A 39 -6.25 -8.25 -17.68
CA ILE A 39 -6.22 -7.95 -16.25
C ILE A 39 -7.16 -8.88 -15.49
N ASP A 40 -8.39 -9.07 -15.95
CA ASP A 40 -9.38 -9.94 -15.29
C ASP A 40 -8.92 -11.40 -15.26
N ALA A 41 -8.34 -11.89 -16.37
CA ALA A 41 -7.75 -13.22 -16.44
C ALA A 41 -6.56 -13.38 -15.49
N LEU A 42 -5.69 -12.35 -15.38
CA LEU A 42 -4.54 -12.37 -14.48
C LEU A 42 -4.95 -12.24 -13.00
N LEU A 43 -6.00 -11.49 -12.69
CA LEU A 43 -6.61 -11.44 -11.36
C LEU A 43 -7.21 -12.79 -10.97
N LYS A 44 -7.94 -13.43 -11.89
CA LYS A 44 -8.55 -14.76 -11.67
C LYS A 44 -7.50 -15.86 -11.44
N LYS A 45 -6.33 -15.71 -12.07
CA LYS A 45 -5.18 -16.61 -11.90
C LYS A 45 -4.30 -16.28 -10.68
N GLY A 46 -4.59 -15.21 -9.94
CA GLY A 46 -3.79 -14.83 -8.76
C GLY A 46 -2.47 -14.11 -9.07
N CYS A 47 -2.05 -14.04 -10.34
CA CYS A 47 -0.76 -13.47 -10.77
C CYS A 47 -0.62 -11.95 -10.56
N VAL A 48 -1.74 -11.24 -10.37
CA VAL A 48 -1.78 -9.77 -10.23
C VAL A 48 -2.76 -9.38 -9.15
N LYS A 49 -2.47 -8.33 -8.39
CA LYS A 49 -3.32 -7.78 -7.34
C LYS A 49 -3.68 -6.33 -7.63
N ARG A 50 -4.98 -6.03 -7.53
CA ARG A 50 -5.49 -4.67 -7.58
C ARG A 50 -5.12 -3.95 -6.28
N LYS A 51 -4.36 -2.85 -6.38
CA LYS A 51 -4.02 -1.96 -5.27
C LYS A 51 -4.51 -0.56 -5.58
N THR A 52 -5.33 -0.03 -4.69
CA THR A 52 -5.77 1.36 -4.76
C THR A 52 -4.80 2.22 -3.98
N GLN A 53 -4.19 3.20 -4.64
CA GLN A 53 -3.32 4.18 -4.01
C GLN A 53 -3.97 5.57 -4.11
N PHE A 54 -3.73 6.39 -3.09
CA PHE A 54 -4.05 7.80 -3.13
C PHE A 54 -2.99 8.51 -3.98
N HIS A 55 -3.38 9.13 -5.08
CA HIS A 55 -2.47 9.93 -5.88
C HIS A 55 -2.39 11.34 -5.28
N PRO A 56 -1.20 11.85 -4.91
CA PRO A 56 -1.07 13.15 -4.24
C PRO A 56 -1.51 14.34 -5.12
N SER A 57 -1.56 14.15 -6.45
CA SER A 57 -2.00 15.20 -7.38
C SER A 57 -3.52 15.31 -7.54
N GLU A 58 -4.31 14.32 -7.09
CA GLU A 58 -5.77 14.37 -7.15
C GLU A 58 -6.39 14.03 -5.79
N PRO A 59 -6.90 15.02 -5.04
CA PRO A 59 -7.40 14.81 -3.67
C PRO A 59 -8.61 13.87 -3.57
N ASN A 60 -9.21 13.48 -4.70
CA ASN A 60 -10.29 12.50 -4.79
C ASN A 60 -10.00 11.36 -5.79
N GLY A 61 -8.81 11.38 -6.43
CA GLY A 61 -8.41 10.43 -7.46
C GLY A 61 -7.82 9.18 -6.84
N LYS A 62 -8.66 8.15 -6.66
CA LYS A 62 -8.19 6.81 -6.32
C LYS A 62 -7.55 6.19 -7.56
N GLU A 63 -6.22 6.18 -7.63
CA GLU A 63 -5.53 5.49 -8.69
C GLU A 63 -5.53 3.98 -8.41
N VAL A 64 -6.07 3.21 -9.34
CA VAL A 64 -6.13 1.75 -9.26
C VAL A 64 -4.95 1.17 -10.04
N LEU A 65 -3.93 0.76 -9.30
CA LEU A 65 -2.73 0.11 -9.80
C LEU A 65 -2.90 -1.42 -9.77
N TYR A 66 -2.28 -2.10 -10.74
CA TYR A 66 -2.32 -3.56 -10.86
C TYR A 66 -0.89 -4.08 -10.73
N LEU A 67 -0.56 -4.61 -9.55
CA LEU A 67 0.79 -5.02 -9.18
C LEU A 67 0.96 -6.52 -9.32
N ILE A 68 2.09 -6.97 -9.85
CA ILE A 68 2.43 -8.40 -9.94
C ILE A 68 2.59 -8.98 -8.51
N THR A 69 2.03 -10.18 -8.30
CA THR A 69 2.16 -10.95 -7.04
C THR A 69 3.26 -12.00 -7.16
N ASP A 70 3.63 -12.62 -6.04
CA ASP A 70 4.56 -13.75 -6.01
C ASP A 70 4.20 -14.86 -7.02
N GLU A 71 2.91 -15.21 -7.12
CA GLU A 71 2.42 -16.16 -8.14
C GLU A 71 2.67 -15.67 -9.57
N GLY A 72 2.57 -14.36 -9.82
CA GLY A 72 2.87 -13.78 -11.13
C GLY A 72 4.36 -13.84 -11.48
N PHE A 73 5.22 -13.64 -10.49
CA PHE A 73 6.68 -13.81 -10.59
C PHE A 73 7.06 -15.28 -10.83
N ALA A 74 6.49 -16.19 -10.04
CA ALA A 74 6.66 -17.63 -10.20
C ALA A 74 6.23 -18.12 -11.60
N ALA A 75 5.12 -17.57 -12.12
CA ALA A 75 4.60 -17.95 -13.42
C ALA A 75 5.45 -17.48 -14.62
N ILE A 76 6.32 -16.47 -14.43
CA ILE A 76 7.30 -16.03 -15.44
C ILE A 76 8.71 -16.59 -15.16
N GLY A 77 8.87 -17.46 -14.16
CA GLY A 77 10.17 -18.02 -13.78
C GLY A 77 11.17 -16.97 -13.27
N LYS A 78 10.70 -15.76 -12.93
CA LYS A 78 11.52 -14.74 -12.28
C LYS A 78 11.22 -14.78 -10.80
N THR A 79 12.21 -15.13 -9.99
CA THR A 79 12.14 -14.81 -8.55
C THR A 79 12.04 -13.30 -8.41
N PRO A 80 11.14 -12.75 -7.56
CA PRO A 80 11.22 -11.33 -7.24
C PRO A 80 12.65 -11.08 -6.77
N SER A 81 13.38 -10.17 -7.42
CA SER A 81 14.76 -9.86 -7.04
C SER A 81 14.74 -9.08 -5.72
N ALA A 82 14.41 -9.80 -4.66
CA ALA A 82 14.86 -9.58 -3.31
C ALA A 82 15.66 -10.85 -3.01
N ALA A 83 16.98 -10.73 -3.12
CA ALA A 83 17.87 -11.76 -2.62
C ALA A 83 17.55 -12.04 -1.15
N GLN A 84 16.87 -13.16 -0.85
CA GLN A 84 17.32 -14.20 0.07
C GLN A 84 16.26 -15.31 0.18
N PRO A 85 16.68 -16.60 0.17
CA PRO A 85 15.84 -17.70 0.58
C PRO A 85 15.77 -17.71 2.11
N GLU A 86 14.59 -17.47 2.67
CA GLU A 86 14.29 -18.00 4.00
C GLU A 86 12.88 -18.56 4.02
N GLU A 87 12.85 -19.84 4.37
CA GLU A 87 11.73 -20.73 4.46
C GLU A 87 10.79 -20.26 5.59
N GLN A 88 9.49 -20.45 5.36
CA GLN A 88 8.40 -20.54 6.36
C GLN A 88 7.68 -19.24 6.78
N SER A 89 6.39 -19.26 6.44
CA SER A 89 5.24 -18.52 7.01
C SER A 89 4.79 -17.24 6.29
N PRO A 90 3.45 -17.01 6.21
CA PRO A 90 2.85 -16.08 5.26
C PRO A 90 3.33 -14.65 5.51
N PRO A 91 3.72 -13.88 4.47
CA PRO A 91 4.27 -12.56 4.67
C PRO A 91 3.17 -11.59 5.14
N GLU A 92 3.15 -11.35 6.45
CA GLU A 92 2.67 -10.10 7.00
C GLU A 92 3.46 -8.98 6.33
N LYS A 93 2.77 -8.33 5.39
CA LYS A 93 3.06 -7.07 4.71
C LYS A 93 4.20 -6.31 5.38
N PRO A 94 5.25 -5.92 4.63
CA PRO A 94 6.41 -5.24 5.20
C PRO A 94 5.93 -4.05 6.03
N LYS A 95 6.29 -4.03 7.31
CA LYS A 95 6.25 -2.84 8.15
C LYS A 95 7.25 -1.85 7.56
N ARG A 96 6.87 -1.24 6.43
CA ARG A 96 7.31 0.09 6.07
C ARG A 96 7.09 0.88 7.35
N VAL A 97 8.14 1.44 7.92
CA VAL A 97 8.07 2.44 8.98
C VAL A 97 7.29 3.61 8.40
N SER A 98 5.97 3.42 8.35
CA SER A 98 5.02 4.38 7.88
C SER A 98 5.00 5.44 8.97
N LYS A 99 4.95 6.71 8.59
CA LYS A 99 4.78 7.83 9.53
C LYS A 99 3.61 7.58 10.53
N GLN A 100 2.69 6.68 10.16
CA GLN A 100 1.63 6.13 11.02
C GLN A 100 2.15 5.32 12.23
N SER A 101 3.21 4.52 12.08
CA SER A 101 3.84 3.77 13.18
C SER A 101 4.50 4.72 14.18
N THR A 102 5.18 5.77 13.69
CA THR A 102 5.75 6.82 14.54
C THR A 102 4.65 7.57 15.31
N MET A 103 3.57 7.96 14.62
CA MET A 103 2.40 8.57 15.27
C MET A 103 1.76 7.64 16.32
N LEU A 104 1.68 6.34 16.05
CA LEU A 104 1.15 5.36 17.00
C LEU A 104 1.99 5.28 18.27
N ASP A 105 3.33 5.29 18.14
CA ASP A 105 4.23 5.28 19.29
C ASP A 105 4.10 6.56 20.14
N MET A 106 4.07 7.73 19.49
CA MET A 106 3.84 9.01 20.15
C MET A 106 2.49 9.05 20.88
N LEU A 107 1.45 8.44 20.32
CA LEU A 107 0.14 8.34 20.97
C LEU A 107 0.10 7.38 22.15
N ARG A 108 1.01 6.41 22.24
CA ARG A 108 1.13 5.57 23.44
C ARG A 108 1.71 6.36 24.61
N GLN A 109 2.62 7.29 24.32
CA GLN A 109 3.27 8.13 25.32
C GLN A 109 2.41 9.35 25.72
N GLY A 110 1.43 9.71 24.90
CA GLY A 110 0.59 10.89 25.08
C GLY A 110 1.25 12.11 24.44
N THR A 111 0.76 12.50 23.27
CA THR A 111 1.36 13.55 22.45
C THR A 111 0.35 14.63 22.11
N THR A 112 0.82 15.85 21.81
CA THR A 112 -0.02 16.89 21.23
C THR A 112 -0.05 16.76 19.71
N ILE A 113 -1.06 17.38 19.08
CA ILE A 113 -1.13 17.46 17.62
C ILE A 113 0.10 18.20 17.06
N GLN A 114 0.57 19.27 17.72
CA GLN A 114 1.74 20.04 17.29
C GLN A 114 2.99 19.16 17.22
N ALA A 115 3.25 18.36 18.26
CA ALA A 115 4.39 17.44 18.27
C ALA A 115 4.32 16.40 17.13
N ILE A 116 3.13 15.86 16.84
CA ILE A 116 2.96 14.95 15.69
C ILE A 116 3.23 15.70 14.38
N MET A 117 2.74 16.93 14.23
CA MET A 117 2.94 17.73 13.03
C MET A 117 4.43 18.00 12.77
N ASP A 118 5.20 18.30 13.82
CA ASP A 118 6.65 18.54 13.73
C ASP A 118 7.42 17.30 13.24
N VAL A 119 7.18 16.16 13.88
CA VAL A 119 7.87 14.88 13.58
C VAL A 119 7.46 14.30 12.23
N THR A 120 6.19 14.44 11.83
CA THR A 120 5.67 13.81 10.59
C THR A 120 5.64 14.77 9.39
N SER A 121 5.82 16.07 9.64
CA SER A 121 5.55 17.16 8.71
C SER A 121 4.13 17.11 8.12
N TRP A 122 3.16 16.60 8.88
CA TRP A 122 1.76 16.55 8.48
C TRP A 122 0.98 17.78 8.93
N GLN A 123 -0.03 18.16 8.14
CA GLN A 123 -0.96 19.20 8.55
C GLN A 123 -1.99 18.66 9.55
N LYS A 124 -2.56 19.54 10.38
CA LYS A 124 -3.53 19.21 11.44
C LYS A 124 -4.67 18.28 10.99
N HIS A 125 -5.28 18.54 9.84
CA HIS A 125 -6.38 17.72 9.32
C HIS A 125 -5.92 16.32 8.87
N THR A 126 -4.66 16.18 8.42
CA THR A 126 -4.05 14.90 8.05
C THR A 126 -3.74 14.06 9.28
N VAL A 127 -3.28 14.70 10.36
CA VAL A 127 -3.08 14.05 11.67
C VAL A 127 -4.43 13.51 12.18
N HIS A 128 -5.47 14.34 12.21
CA HIS A 128 -6.81 13.91 12.62
C HIS A 128 -7.36 12.75 11.77
N GLY A 129 -7.19 12.81 10.44
CA GLY A 129 -7.59 11.74 9.54
C GLY A 129 -6.84 10.43 9.81
N SER A 130 -5.54 10.51 10.08
CA SER A 130 -4.71 9.34 10.43
C SER A 130 -5.14 8.73 11.76
N MET A 131 -5.43 9.57 12.75
CA MET A 131 -5.99 9.18 14.05
C MET A 131 -7.32 8.42 13.93
N ALA A 132 -8.24 8.94 13.12
CA ALA A 132 -9.53 8.30 12.87
C ALA A 132 -9.37 6.94 12.18
N ASN A 133 -8.41 6.85 11.25
CA ASN A 133 -8.06 5.58 10.60
C ASN A 133 -7.44 4.58 11.58
N LEU A 134 -6.56 5.01 12.49
CA LEU A 134 -5.99 4.17 13.55
C LEU A 134 -7.09 3.63 14.47
N LYS A 135 -8.02 4.48 14.92
CA LYS A 135 -9.19 4.08 15.71
C LYS A 135 -10.05 3.02 14.99
N LYS A 136 -10.32 3.21 13.70
CA LYS A 136 -11.15 2.28 12.91
C LYS A 136 -10.45 0.97 12.54
N LYS A 137 -9.17 1.03 12.15
CA LYS A 137 -8.44 -0.15 11.65
C LYS A 137 -7.83 -0.99 12.77
N LEU A 138 -7.39 -0.36 13.86
CA LEU A 138 -6.75 -1.05 14.99
C LEU A 138 -7.70 -1.20 16.19
N GLY A 139 -8.91 -0.62 16.14
CA GLY A 139 -9.87 -0.69 17.24
C GLY A 139 -9.43 0.08 18.51
N LEU A 140 -8.44 0.97 18.38
CA LEU A 140 -7.84 1.68 19.51
C LEU A 140 -8.70 2.86 19.96
N THR A 141 -8.88 3.02 21.26
CA THR A 141 -9.56 4.18 21.84
C THR A 141 -8.55 5.30 22.02
N ILE A 142 -8.80 6.45 21.41
CA ILE A 142 -7.94 7.63 21.58
C ILE A 142 -8.67 8.58 22.52
N ALA A 143 -8.11 8.73 23.73
CA ALA A 143 -8.56 9.70 24.72
C ALA A 143 -7.89 11.05 24.44
N SER A 144 -8.67 12.12 24.54
CA SER A 144 -8.17 13.49 24.47
C SER A 144 -8.27 14.13 25.86
N ASP A 145 -7.14 14.55 26.39
CA ASP A 145 -7.05 15.26 27.66
C ASP A 145 -6.63 16.71 27.41
N LYS A 146 -7.14 17.65 28.21
CA LYS A 146 -6.79 19.06 28.10
C LYS A 146 -5.67 19.34 29.09
N ALA A 147 -4.46 19.51 28.58
CA ALA A 147 -3.32 19.87 29.41
C ALA A 147 -3.47 21.28 29.99
N GLU A 148 -2.83 21.52 31.14
CA GLU A 148 -2.81 22.82 31.82
C GLU A 148 -2.21 23.93 30.93
N SER A 149 -1.37 23.57 29.96
CA SER A 149 -0.80 24.50 28.96
C SER A 149 -1.80 24.94 27.88
N GLY A 150 -3.07 24.49 27.93
CA GLY A 150 -4.12 24.82 26.96
C GLY A 150 -4.12 23.93 25.71
N GLU A 151 -3.09 23.11 25.51
CA GLU A 151 -3.00 22.14 24.43
C GLU A 151 -3.75 20.83 24.75
N ARG A 152 -4.27 20.19 23.71
CA ARG A 152 -4.93 18.89 23.83
C ARG A 152 -3.89 17.77 23.65
N ILE A 153 -3.71 16.96 24.67
CA ILE A 153 -2.91 15.74 24.63
C ILE A 153 -3.81 14.61 24.18
N TYR A 154 -3.31 13.80 23.25
CA TYR A 154 -3.99 12.63 22.76
C TYR A 154 -3.20 11.39 23.16
N ARG A 155 -3.88 10.42 23.77
CA ARG A 155 -3.30 9.15 24.19
C ARG A 155 -4.17 7.98 23.78
N ILE A 156 -3.55 6.82 23.53
CA ILE A 156 -4.28 5.56 23.39
C ILE A 156 -4.66 5.09 24.79
N ALA A 157 -5.94 4.75 24.97
CA ALA A 157 -6.52 4.15 26.17
C ALA A 157 -6.69 2.64 26.01
#